data_AF-A0A4Y2HXX8-F1
#
_entry.id   AF-A0A4Y2HXX8-F1
#
_cell.length_a   1.000
_cell.length_b   1.000
_cell.length_c   1.000
_cell.angle_alpha   90.00
_cell.angle_beta   90.00
_cell.angle_gamma   90.00
#
_symmetry.space_group_name_H-M   'P 1'
#
loop_
_entity.id
_entity.type
_entity.pdbx_description
1 polymer ?
#
loop_
_entity_poly.entity_id
_entity_poly.type
_entity_poly.pdbx_seq_one_letter_code
_entity_poly.pdbx_strand_id
1 'polypeptide(L)'
;MEVDKILDSLSTVSPTSLLLASLIVLITIVIFVLKRRNLPPGPTGLPYVGYFPFLSNENIAVKLDELKKKYGDVFSFTITGRLFINLGSIKAVREAHVTKSDCFGGRLPDSSLLEIFFENGENNLNI
;
A
#
# COMPACT_ATOMS: atom_id res chain seq x y z
N MET A 1 16.60 -35.78 -2.68
CA MET A 1 17.84 -35.05 -2.99
C MET A 1 17.69 -33.53 -2.90
N GLU A 2 16.64 -32.89 -3.45
CA GLU A 2 16.41 -31.44 -3.21
C GLU A 2 15.85 -31.16 -1.81
N VAL A 3 14.91 -31.98 -1.34
CA VAL A 3 14.26 -31.80 -0.02
C VAL A 3 15.28 -31.93 1.11
N ASP A 4 16.23 -32.85 0.98
CA ASP A 4 17.29 -33.10 1.97
C ASP A 4 18.29 -31.93 2.05
N LYS A 5 18.61 -31.31 0.90
CA LYS A 5 19.42 -30.08 0.85
C LYS A 5 18.74 -28.89 1.53
N ILE A 6 17.41 -28.78 1.40
CA ILE A 6 16.63 -27.75 2.10
C ILE A 6 16.67 -28.01 3.61
N LEU A 7 16.54 -29.27 4.02
CA LEU A 7 16.55 -29.68 5.43
C LEU A 7 17.92 -29.43 6.10
N ASP A 8 19.02 -29.66 5.38
CA ASP A 8 20.38 -29.36 5.85
C ASP A 8 20.64 -27.85 5.95
N SER A 9 20.07 -27.05 5.06
CA SER A 9 20.15 -25.58 5.14
C SER A 9 19.37 -24.99 6.33
N LEU A 10 18.31 -25.66 6.77
CA LEU A 10 17.49 -25.28 7.92
C LEU A 10 18.11 -25.67 9.26
N SER A 11 19.04 -26.64 9.28
CA SER A 11 19.77 -27.08 10.48
C SER A 11 21.15 -26.40 10.64
N THR A 12 21.71 -25.84 9.57
CA THR A 12 22.97 -25.06 9.59
C THR A 12 22.79 -23.60 10.01
N VAL A 13 21.57 -23.08 10.05
CA VAL A 13 21.29 -21.74 10.58
C VAL A 13 21.54 -21.74 12.09
N SER A 14 22.60 -21.05 12.50
CA SER A 14 22.96 -20.87 13.91
C SER A 14 21.71 -20.43 14.71
N PRO A 15 21.45 -20.97 15.91
CA PRO A 15 20.29 -20.61 16.74
C PRO A 15 20.13 -19.09 16.95
N THR A 16 21.26 -18.37 16.94
CA THR A 16 21.31 -16.91 17.04
C THR A 16 20.72 -16.21 15.81
N SER A 17 20.93 -16.75 14.61
CA SER A 17 20.41 -16.20 13.34
C SER A 17 18.90 -16.38 13.22
N LEU A 18 18.36 -17.52 13.66
CA LEU A 18 16.92 -17.79 13.74
C LEU A 18 16.23 -16.83 14.71
N LEU A 19 16.83 -16.61 15.88
CA LEU A 19 16.30 -15.70 16.88
C LEU A 19 16.31 -14.25 16.38
N LEU A 20 17.37 -13.83 15.69
CA LEU A 20 17.46 -12.51 15.09
C LEU A 20 16.44 -12.32 13.94
N ALA A 21 16.30 -13.30 13.05
CA ALA A 21 15.33 -13.27 11.97
C ALA A 21 13.88 -13.21 12.51
N SER A 22 13.56 -14.03 13.51
CA SER A 22 12.25 -14.00 14.18
C SER A 22 11.97 -12.65 14.82
N LEU A 23 12.96 -12.05 15.49
CA LEU A 23 12.84 -10.73 16.09
C LEU A 23 12.61 -9.63 15.03
N ILE A 24 13.33 -9.66 13.91
CA ILE A 24 13.15 -8.71 12.81
C ILE A 24 11.74 -8.82 12.21
N VAL A 25 11.27 -10.05 11.98
CA VAL A 25 9.91 -10.30 11.48
C VAL A 25 8.88 -9.78 12.48
N LEU A 26 9.04 -10.06 13.77
CA LEU A 26 8.15 -9.56 14.82
C LEU A 26 8.11 -8.03 14.87
N ILE A 27 9.28 -7.37 14.87
CA ILE A 27 9.37 -5.90 14.84
C ILE A 27 8.68 -5.34 13.59
N THR A 28 8.90 -5.95 12.43
CA THR A 28 8.28 -5.53 11.17
C THR A 28 6.75 -5.64 11.24
N ILE A 29 6.24 -6.74 11.78
CA ILE A 29 4.80 -6.95 11.99
C ILE A 29 4.24 -5.92 12.96
N VAL A 30 4.91 -5.68 14.10
CA VAL A 30 4.49 -4.69 15.10
C VAL A 30 4.42 -3.30 14.48
N ILE A 31 5.45 -2.87 13.75
CA ILE A 31 5.48 -1.58 13.06
C ILE A 31 4.33 -1.50 12.03
N PHE A 32 4.11 -2.56 11.26
CA PHE A 32 3.05 -2.61 10.26
C PHE A 32 1.66 -2.49 10.89
N VAL A 33 1.41 -3.22 11.99
CA VAL A 33 0.14 -3.17 12.73
C VAL A 33 -0.06 -1.80 13.37
N LEU A 34 0.96 -1.22 14.01
CA LEU A 34 0.87 0.10 14.61
C LEU A 34 0.55 1.17 13.56
N LYS A 35 1.19 1.10 12.39
CA LYS A 35 0.95 2.02 11.27
C LYS A 35 -0.46 1.92 10.70
N ARG A 36 -1.10 0.75 10.79
CA ARG A 36 -2.48 0.52 10.33
C ARG A 36 -3.55 0.86 11.37
N ARG A 37 -3.19 1.02 12.66
CA ARG A 37 -4.15 1.15 13.78
C ARG A 37 -5.07 2.39 13.69
N ASN A 38 -4.56 3.49 13.14
CA ASN A 38 -5.33 4.75 13.03
C ASN A 38 -5.84 5.00 11.61
N LEU A 39 -5.74 4.00 10.73
CA LEU A 39 -6.17 4.14 9.34
C LEU A 39 -7.62 3.67 9.18
N PRO A 40 -8.38 4.31 8.26
CA PRO A 40 -9.68 3.79 7.85
C PRO A 40 -9.55 2.34 7.35
N PRO A 41 -10.61 1.53 7.47
CA PRO A 41 -10.63 0.18 6.95
C PRO A 41 -10.28 0.16 5.45
N GLY A 42 -9.74 -0.94 4.93
CA GLY A 42 -9.45 -1.02 3.51
C GLY A 42 -8.69 -2.25 3.06
N PRO A 43 -8.51 -2.42 1.75
CA PRO A 43 -7.86 -3.61 1.20
C PRO A 43 -6.38 -3.67 1.59
N THR A 44 -5.94 -4.86 2.00
CA THR A 44 -4.53 -5.17 2.16
C THR A 44 -3.90 -5.35 0.78
N GLY A 45 -3.12 -4.36 0.35
CA GLY A 45 -2.34 -4.45 -0.89
C GLY A 45 -1.07 -5.33 -0.72
N LEU A 46 -0.47 -5.68 -1.86
CA LEU A 46 0.82 -6.39 -1.89
C LEU A 46 1.95 -5.55 -1.26
N PRO A 47 3.01 -6.19 -0.73
CA PRO A 47 4.21 -5.46 -0.33
C PRO A 47 4.78 -4.67 -1.51
N TYR A 48 5.23 -3.44 -1.25
CA TYR A 48 5.76 -2.46 -2.22
C TYR A 48 4.76 -1.91 -3.25
N VAL A 49 4.08 -2.78 -4.01
CA VAL A 49 3.18 -2.35 -5.11
C VAL A 49 1.80 -1.90 -4.58
N GLY A 50 1.38 -2.43 -3.44
CA GLY A 50 0.08 -2.14 -2.86
C GLY A 50 -1.07 -2.74 -3.66
N TYR A 51 -2.15 -1.97 -3.81
CA TYR A 51 -3.39 -2.34 -4.50
C TYR A 51 -3.38 -1.93 -5.99
N PHE A 52 -2.27 -1.36 -6.47
CA PHE A 52 -2.13 -0.90 -7.86
C PHE A 52 -2.45 -1.97 -8.94
N PRO A 53 -1.98 -3.23 -8.84
CA PRO A 53 -2.25 -4.23 -9.88
C PRO A 53 -3.73 -4.56 -10.00
N PHE A 54 -4.49 -4.39 -8.92
CA PHE A 54 -5.94 -4.61 -8.89
C PHE A 54 -6.74 -3.38 -9.38
N LEU A 55 -6.08 -2.22 -9.50
CA LEU A 55 -6.62 -0.98 -10.03
C LEU A 55 -6.30 -0.77 -11.52
N SER A 56 -5.33 -1.48 -12.08
CA SER A 56 -4.81 -1.30 -13.44
C SER A 56 -5.81 -1.59 -14.58
N ASN A 57 -7.03 -2.01 -14.27
CA ASN A 57 -8.08 -2.18 -15.29
C ASN A 57 -8.69 -0.82 -15.65
N GLU A 58 -9.23 -0.75 -16.86
CA GLU A 58 -9.71 0.45 -17.58
C GLU A 58 -10.78 1.27 -16.84
N ASN A 59 -11.24 0.84 -15.66
CA ASN A 59 -12.30 1.48 -14.87
C ASN A 59 -11.97 1.57 -13.37
N ILE A 60 -10.99 2.40 -13.00
CA ILE A 60 -10.63 2.71 -11.60
C ILE A 60 -11.85 3.16 -10.79
N ALA A 61 -12.70 4.01 -11.36
CA ALA A 61 -13.90 4.53 -10.68
C ALA A 61 -14.87 3.41 -10.26
N VAL A 62 -15.08 2.41 -11.12
CA VAL A 62 -15.94 1.26 -10.83
C VAL A 62 -15.34 0.41 -9.70
N LYS A 63 -14.03 0.19 -9.71
CA LYS A 63 -13.33 -0.53 -8.63
C LYS A 63 -13.39 0.21 -7.30
N LEU A 64 -13.25 1.53 -7.30
CA LEU A 64 -13.42 2.33 -6.10
C LEU A 64 -14.86 2.25 -5.56
N ASP A 65 -15.88 2.19 -6.43
CA ASP A 65 -17.27 1.99 -6.00
C ASP A 65 -17.52 0.58 -5.43
N GLU A 66 -16.92 -0.47 -6.01
CA GLU A 66 -16.93 -1.82 -5.44
C GLU A 66 -16.28 -1.84 -4.04
N LEU A 67 -15.13 -1.18 -3.88
CA LEU A 67 -14.45 -1.06 -2.59
C LEU A 67 -15.26 -0.25 -1.59
N LYS A 68 -15.91 0.82 -2.03
CA LYS A 68 -16.83 1.62 -1.18
C LYS A 68 -17.95 0.75 -0.63
N LYS A 69 -18.55 -0.12 -1.46
CA LYS A 69 -19.60 -1.06 -1.00
C LYS A 69 -19.09 -2.04 0.06
N LYS A 70 -17.81 -2.40 0.02
CA LYS A 70 -17.19 -3.38 0.94
C LYS A 70 -16.64 -2.75 2.23
N TYR A 71 -15.99 -1.60 2.14
CA TYR A 71 -15.26 -0.97 3.23
C TYR A 71 -15.94 0.29 3.79
N GLY A 72 -16.94 0.82 3.09
CA GLY A 72 -17.71 2.01 3.47
C GLY A 72 -17.30 3.28 2.74
N ASP A 73 -17.91 4.39 3.15
CA ASP A 73 -17.75 5.71 2.53
C ASP A 73 -16.33 6.29 2.64
N VAL A 74 -15.52 5.82 3.59
CA VAL A 74 -14.13 6.24 3.78
C VAL A 74 -13.27 5.01 3.98
N PHE A 75 -12.37 4.75 3.05
CA PHE A 75 -11.47 3.59 3.12
C PHE A 75 -10.05 3.95 2.68
N SER A 76 -9.08 3.16 3.14
CA SER A 76 -7.66 3.38 2.85
C SER A 76 -7.06 2.28 1.98
N PHE A 77 -6.17 2.62 1.06
CA PHE A 77 -5.46 1.67 0.21
C PHE A 77 -4.07 2.21 -0.11
N THR A 78 -3.13 1.32 -0.41
CA THR A 78 -1.75 1.72 -0.73
C THR A 78 -1.52 1.54 -2.23
N ILE A 79 -0.86 2.47 -2.90
CA ILE A 79 -0.38 2.34 -4.27
C ILE A 79 1.13 2.64 -4.24
N THR A 80 1.96 1.74 -4.73
CA THR A 80 3.40 1.96 -4.93
C THR A 80 4.09 2.58 -3.70
N GLY A 81 3.84 2.01 -2.52
CA GLY A 81 4.39 2.47 -1.24
C GLY A 81 3.74 3.72 -0.62
N ARG A 82 2.77 4.35 -1.28
CA ARG A 82 2.06 5.54 -0.79
C ARG A 82 0.65 5.18 -0.32
N LEU A 83 0.21 5.77 0.78
CA LEU A 83 -1.13 5.56 1.34
C LEU A 83 -2.12 6.58 0.75
N PHE A 84 -3.24 6.09 0.26
CA PHE A 84 -4.36 6.87 -0.25
C PHE A 84 -5.61 6.59 0.59
N ILE A 85 -6.43 7.63 0.77
CA ILE A 85 -7.73 7.54 1.43
C ILE A 85 -8.78 7.97 0.42
N ASN A 86 -9.71 7.07 0.08
CA ASN A 86 -10.84 7.39 -0.77
C ASN A 86 -11.96 8.01 0.07
N LEU A 87 -12.54 9.10 -0.45
CA LEU A 87 -13.75 9.72 0.10
C LEU A 87 -14.91 9.45 -0.88
N GLY A 88 -15.69 8.40 -0.61
CA GLY A 88 -16.76 7.92 -1.49
C GLY A 88 -18.12 8.61 -1.31
N SER A 89 -18.25 9.53 -0.35
CA SER A 89 -19.49 10.22 -0.01
C SER A 89 -19.35 11.74 -0.07
N ILE A 90 -20.38 12.41 -0.58
CA ILE A 90 -20.43 13.88 -0.70
C ILE A 90 -20.25 14.56 0.66
N LYS A 91 -20.73 13.94 1.74
CA LYS A 91 -20.54 14.46 3.11
C LYS A 91 -19.05 14.47 3.50
N ALA A 92 -18.34 13.39 3.22
CA ALA A 92 -16.92 13.24 3.53
C ALA A 92 -16.06 14.20 2.70
N VAL A 93 -16.39 14.36 1.40
CA VAL A 93 -15.72 15.33 0.52
C VAL A 93 -15.95 16.77 1.01
N ARG A 94 -17.19 17.11 1.36
CA ARG A 94 -17.52 18.45 1.89
C ARG A 94 -16.78 18.72 3.20
N GLU A 95 -16.74 17.76 4.12
CA GLU A 95 -16.03 17.93 5.39
C GLU A 95 -14.52 18.14 5.17
N ALA A 96 -13.89 17.32 4.32
CA ALA A 96 -12.47 17.44 4.02
C ALA A 96 -12.13 18.76 3.34
N HIS A 97 -12.91 19.16 2.33
CA HIS A 97 -12.61 20.32 1.51
C HIS A 97 -13.05 21.66 2.11
N VAL A 98 -14.19 21.70 2.82
CA VAL A 98 -14.79 22.94 3.35
C VAL A 98 -14.46 23.10 4.83
N THR A 99 -14.78 22.10 5.66
CA THR A 99 -14.64 22.21 7.13
C THR A 99 -13.18 22.07 7.58
N LYS A 100 -12.40 21.23 6.89
CA LYS A 100 -11.00 20.91 7.21
C LYS A 100 -10.03 21.34 6.11
N SER A 101 -10.36 22.40 5.37
CA SER A 101 -9.56 22.90 4.23
C SER A 101 -8.09 23.06 4.56
N ASP A 102 -7.77 23.54 5.76
CA ASP A 102 -6.39 23.80 6.19
C ASP A 102 -5.57 22.51 6.33
N CYS A 103 -6.22 21.40 6.65
CA CYS A 103 -5.60 20.08 6.77
C CYS A 103 -5.48 19.36 5.42
N PHE A 104 -6.35 19.68 4.45
CA PHE A 104 -6.44 18.99 3.15
C PHE A 104 -6.00 19.84 1.95
N GLY A 105 -5.44 21.04 2.18
CA GLY A 105 -4.96 21.93 1.12
C GLY A 105 -3.62 21.50 0.49
N GLY A 106 -2.92 20.55 1.08
CA GLY A 106 -1.64 20.04 0.57
C GLY A 106 -1.79 19.23 -0.72
N ARG A 107 -0.92 19.49 -1.70
CA ARG A 107 -0.80 18.65 -2.90
C ARG A 107 0.24 17.55 -2.67
N LEU A 108 0.04 16.42 -3.36
CA LEU A 108 1.06 15.36 -3.37
C LEU A 108 2.35 15.92 -3.98
N PRO A 109 3.51 15.72 -3.35
CA PRO A 109 4.78 16.09 -3.96
C PRO A 109 5.03 15.22 -5.20
N ASP A 110 5.56 15.86 -6.25
CA ASP A 110 5.91 15.26 -7.55
C ASP A 110 6.99 14.15 -7.43
N SER A 111 7.57 13.95 -6.25
CA SER A 111 8.57 12.89 -6.00
C SER A 111 7.94 11.50 -5.80
N SER A 112 6.85 11.17 -6.47
CA SER A 112 6.21 9.85 -6.34
C SER A 112 6.98 8.82 -7.15
N LEU A 113 7.12 7.59 -6.62
CA LEU A 113 7.78 6.51 -7.37
C LEU A 113 7.14 6.29 -8.75
N LEU A 114 5.82 6.44 -8.86
CA LEU A 114 5.12 6.39 -10.14
C LEU A 114 5.66 7.43 -11.12
N GLU A 115 5.91 8.66 -10.68
CA GLU A 115 6.47 9.72 -11.53
C GLU A 115 7.88 9.36 -11.95
N ILE A 116 8.75 8.92 -11.04
CA ILE A 116 10.09 8.43 -11.40
C ILE A 116 10.04 7.25 -12.40
N PHE A 117 9.06 6.34 -12.27
CA PHE A 117 8.87 5.23 -13.20
C PHE A 117 8.31 5.66 -14.56
N PHE A 118 7.42 6.66 -14.62
CA PHE A 118 6.76 7.13 -15.84
C PHE A 118 7.55 8.25 -16.56
N GLU A 119 8.22 9.12 -15.83
CA GLU A 119 9.12 10.17 -16.34
C GLU A 119 10.35 9.56 -17.05
N ASN A 120 10.84 8.42 -16.57
CA ASN A 120 11.86 7.63 -17.29
C ASN A 120 11.28 6.82 -18.46
N GLY A 121 9.96 6.73 -18.59
CA GLY A 121 9.26 5.98 -19.65
C GLY A 121 8.88 6.81 -20.87
N GLU A 122 8.61 8.12 -20.71
CA GLU A 122 8.16 8.99 -21.81
C GLU A 122 9.29 9.43 -22.78
N ASN A 123 10.55 9.12 -22.49
CA ASN A 123 11.65 9.39 -23.44
C ASN A 123 11.80 8.33 -24.55
N ASN A 124 10.96 7.28 -24.61
CA ASN A 124 11.13 6.16 -25.55
C ASN A 124 9.84 5.64 -26.23
N LEU A 125 8.73 6.37 -26.25
CA LEU A 125 7.53 5.94 -27.00
C LEU A 125 7.01 7.05 -27.92
N ASN A 126 7.71 7.17 -29.04
CA ASN A 126 7.20 7.78 -30.27
C ASN A 126 6.56 6.65 -31.09
N ILE A 127 5.25 6.41 -30.91
CA ILE A 127 4.39 5.68 -31.86
C ILE A 127 3.01 6.35 -31.85
#